data_AF-A0A6N9DZM5-F1
#
_entry.id   AF-A0A6N9DZM5-F1
#
_cell.length_a   1.000
_cell.length_b   1.000
_cell.length_c   1.000
_cell.angle_alpha   90.00
_cell.angle_beta   90.00
_cell.angle_gamma   90.00
#
_symmetry.space_group_name_H-M   'P 1'
#
loop_
_entity.id
_entity.type
_entity.pdbx_description
1 polymer ?
#
loop_
_entity_poly.entity_id
_entity_poly.type
_entity_poly.pdbx_seq_one_letter_code
_entity_poly.pdbx_strand_id
1 'polypeptide(L)'
;MTDEQIAERIRAQLGQTGAVEDVLVKGDLLQLHVSEEFYRRLAVDRDRGRKIVLMLMQQMKSLTGLQDVTVRVYSQNEKMIEGKVKAFGGDNVTYMLDL
;
A
#
# COMPACT_ATOMS: atom_id res chain seq x y z
N MET A 1 2.66 2.06 18.84
CA MET A 1 1.31 2.23 18.25
C MET A 1 0.75 0.83 18.01
N THR A 2 -0.55 0.66 18.14
CA THR A 2 -1.20 -0.58 17.70
C THR A 2 -1.42 -0.55 16.19
N ASP A 3 -1.68 -1.71 15.60
CA ASP A 3 -1.94 -1.85 14.16
C ASP A 3 -3.14 -0.98 13.72
N GLU A 4 -4.20 -0.90 14.54
CA GLU A 4 -5.37 -0.07 14.26
C GLU A 4 -5.01 1.41 14.20
N GLN A 5 -4.17 1.89 15.12
CA GLN A 5 -3.73 3.29 15.14
C GLN A 5 -2.87 3.63 13.92
N ILE A 6 -2.07 2.67 13.43
CA ILE A 6 -1.26 2.83 12.21
C ILE A 6 -2.18 2.92 11.00
N ALA A 7 -3.15 2.00 10.89
CA ALA A 7 -4.13 1.96 9.82
C ALA A 7 -4.94 3.27 9.75
N GLU A 8 -5.44 3.78 10.88
CA GLU A 8 -6.18 5.04 10.94
C GLU A 8 -5.34 6.24 10.49
N ARG A 9 -4.06 6.31 10.89
CA ARG A 9 -3.16 7.39 10.45
C ARG A 9 -2.90 7.35 8.94
N ILE A 10 -2.64 6.17 8.39
CA ILE A 10 -2.42 6.00 6.95
C ILE A 10 -3.70 6.37 6.19
N ARG A 11 -4.86 5.90 6.67
CA ARG A 11 -6.17 6.25 6.08
C ARG A 11 -6.41 7.76 6.10
N ALA A 12 -6.12 8.44 7.21
CA ALA A 12 -6.27 9.89 7.32
C ALA A 12 -5.37 10.65 6.31
N GLN A 13 -4.16 10.16 6.03
CA GLN A 13 -3.24 10.77 5.07
C GLN A 13 -3.63 10.53 3.61
N LEU A 14 -4.20 9.36 3.29
CA LEU A 14 -4.78 9.09 1.96
C LEU A 14 -6.02 9.96 1.68
N GLY A 15 -6.56 10.62 2.72
CA GLY A 15 -7.72 11.49 2.67
C GLY A 15 -9.03 10.72 2.55
N GLN A 16 -10.15 11.43 2.62
CA GLN A 16 -11.48 10.87 2.32
C GLN A 16 -11.69 10.73 0.81
N THR A 17 -10.76 10.06 0.13
CA THR A 17 -10.97 9.68 -1.25
C THR A 17 -11.84 8.44 -1.24
N GLY A 18 -13.03 8.47 -1.87
CA GLY A 18 -13.86 7.27 -2.07
C GLY A 18 -13.20 6.18 -2.91
N ALA A 19 -11.92 6.37 -3.24
CA ALA A 19 -11.03 5.44 -3.91
C ALA A 19 -10.41 4.41 -2.96
N VAL A 20 -10.30 4.71 -1.66
CA VAL A 20 -9.78 3.78 -0.65
C VAL A 20 -10.94 3.28 0.20
N GLU A 21 -11.23 1.99 0.06
CA GLU A 21 -12.36 1.33 0.71
C GLU A 21 -11.99 0.89 2.13
N ASP A 22 -10.79 0.32 2.30
CA ASP A 22 -10.30 -0.15 3.58
C ASP A 22 -8.77 -0.09 3.70
N VAL A 23 -8.29 0.03 4.94
CA VAL A 23 -6.86 0.03 5.29
C VAL A 23 -6.67 -0.87 6.50
N LEU A 24 -5.88 -1.94 6.34
CA LEU A 24 -5.59 -2.89 7.41
C LEU A 24 -4.09 -2.99 7.62
N VAL A 25 -3.66 -3.03 8.89
CA VAL A 25 -2.27 -3.26 9.28
C VAL A 25 -2.20 -4.53 10.11
N LYS A 26 -1.18 -5.35 9.86
CA LYS A 26 -0.87 -6.57 10.62
C LYS A 26 0.65 -6.70 10.75
N GLY A 27 1.21 -6.14 11.83
CA GLY A 27 2.66 -6.09 12.04
C GLY A 27 3.40 -5.34 10.90
N ASP A 28 4.13 -6.07 10.07
CA ASP A 28 4.91 -5.53 8.94
C ASP A 28 4.11 -5.34 7.65
N LEU A 29 2.87 -5.86 7.61
CA LEU A 29 2.00 -5.85 6.43
C LEU A 29 0.97 -4.72 6.50
N LEU A 30 0.94 -3.89 5.45
CA LEU A 30 -0.17 -3.00 5.11
C LEU A 30 -1.00 -3.61 3.97
N GLN A 31 -2.31 -3.70 4.16
CA GLN A 31 -3.26 -4.03 3.11
C GLN A 31 -4.12 -2.80 2.81
N LEU A 32 -4.11 -2.38 1.55
CA LEU A 32 -4.89 -1.26 1.04
C LEU A 32 -5.95 -1.80 0.09
N HIS A 33 -7.22 -1.69 0.45
CA HIS A 33 -8.33 -2.05 -0.41
C HIS A 33 -8.81 -0.81 -1.15
N VAL A 34 -8.82 -0.87 -2.47
CA VAL A 34 -9.18 0.25 -3.33
C VAL A 34 -10.30 -0.12 -4.28
N SER A 35 -11.04 0.89 -4.71
CA SER A 35 -12.04 0.70 -5.75
C SER A 35 -11.39 0.31 -7.08
N GLU A 36 -12.14 -0.44 -7.89
CA GLU A 36 -11.68 -0.90 -9.20
C GLU A 36 -11.27 0.28 -10.11
N GLU A 37 -12.05 1.36 -10.09
CA GLU A 37 -11.75 2.57 -10.86
C GLU A 37 -10.40 3.19 -10.45
N PHE A 38 -10.10 3.22 -9.15
CA PHE A 38 -8.81 3.71 -8.68
C PHE A 38 -7.68 2.78 -9.09
N TYR A 39 -7.85 1.47 -8.93
CA TYR A 39 -6.86 0.50 -9.38
C TYR A 39 -6.58 0.62 -10.89
N ARG A 40 -7.60 0.72 -11.74
CA ARG A 40 -7.42 0.92 -13.20
C ARG A 40 -6.55 2.14 -13.50
N ARG A 41 -6.75 3.25 -12.78
CA ARG A 41 -5.88 4.44 -12.90
C ARG A 41 -4.44 4.18 -12.49
N LEU A 42 -4.21 3.43 -11.40
CA LEU A 42 -2.87 3.02 -10.97
C LEU A 42 -2.19 2.05 -11.95
N ALA A 43 -2.98 1.20 -12.61
CA ALA A 43 -2.47 0.23 -13.60
C ALA A 43 -2.08 0.91 -14.92
N VAL A 44 -2.85 1.91 -15.36
CA VAL A 44 -2.54 2.73 -16.54
C VAL A 44 -1.32 3.64 -16.29
N ASP A 45 -1.26 4.31 -15.13
CA ASP A 45 -0.12 5.13 -14.72
C ASP A 45 0.72 4.40 -13.65
N ARG A 46 1.51 3.42 -14.12
CA ARG A 46 2.32 2.56 -13.25
C ARG A 46 3.36 3.32 -12.45
N ASP A 47 3.90 4.41 -12.98
CA ASP A 47 4.87 5.25 -12.28
C ASP A 47 4.23 5.95 -11.09
N ARG A 48 3.02 6.49 -11.26
CA ARG A 48 2.25 7.06 -10.16
C ARG A 48 1.87 5.99 -9.13
N GLY A 49 1.38 4.83 -9.57
CA GLY A 49 1.07 3.73 -8.65
C GLY A 49 2.30 3.25 -7.88
N ARG A 50 3.45 3.15 -8.54
CA ARG A 50 4.73 2.80 -7.89
C ARG A 50 5.11 3.81 -6.82
N LYS A 51 4.99 5.11 -7.12
CA LYS A 51 5.28 6.18 -6.14
C LYS A 51 4.37 6.09 -4.92
N ILE A 52 3.08 5.85 -5.11
CA ILE A 52 2.12 5.69 -3.99
C ILE A 52 2.54 4.50 -3.09
N VAL A 53 2.82 3.34 -3.69
CA VAL A 53 3.24 2.16 -2.93
C VAL A 53 4.55 2.40 -2.19
N LEU A 54 5.54 3.07 -2.81
CA LEU A 54 6.79 3.44 -2.15
C LEU A 54 6.58 4.40 -0.98
N MET A 55 5.71 5.40 -1.13
CA MET A 55 5.36 6.31 -0.05
C MET A 55 4.70 5.58 1.12
N LEU A 56 3.80 4.64 0.85
CA LEU A 56 3.15 3.81 1.88
C LEU A 56 4.17 2.92 2.61
N MET A 57 5.14 2.35 1.90
CA MET A 57 6.22 1.58 2.53
C MET A 57 7.05 2.46 3.46
N GLN A 58 7.44 3.67 3.02
CA GLN A 58 8.19 4.61 3.87
C GLN A 58 7.39 5.04 5.11
N GLN A 59 6.09 5.27 4.96
CA GLN A 59 5.20 5.58 6.09
C GLN A 59 5.11 4.42 7.08
N MET A 60 4.93 3.19 6.60
CA MET A 60 4.92 2.00 7.45
C MET A 60 6.21 1.91 8.27
N LYS A 61 7.38 2.05 7.63
CA LYS A 61 8.67 2.08 8.35
C LYS A 61 8.72 3.15 9.43
N SER A 62 8.26 4.37 9.11
CA SER A 62 8.26 5.47 10.07
C SER A 62 7.31 5.25 11.25
N LEU A 63 6.17 4.59 11.03
CA LEU A 63 5.15 4.37 12.06
C LEU A 63 5.43 3.13 12.92
N THR A 64 6.04 2.09 12.35
CA THR A 64 6.32 0.81 13.03
C THR A 64 7.76 0.70 13.55
N GLY A 65 8.69 1.46 12.97
CA GLY A 65 10.14 1.30 13.22
C GLY A 65 10.76 0.09 12.55
N LEU A 66 9.98 -0.68 11.76
CA LEU A 66 10.46 -1.87 11.06
C LEU A 66 11.24 -1.47 9.81
N GLN A 67 12.29 -2.24 9.48
CA GLN A 67 13.05 -2.05 8.25
C GLN A 67 12.46 -2.85 7.08
N ASP A 68 11.90 -4.02 7.40
CA ASP A 68 11.21 -4.89 6.47
C ASP A 68 9.71 -4.62 6.57
N VAL A 69 9.11 -4.16 5.47
CA VAL A 69 7.67 -3.88 5.41
C VAL A 69 7.12 -4.33 4.06
N THR A 70 5.88 -4.78 4.08
CA THR A 70 5.14 -5.18 2.88
C THR A 70 3.89 -4.33 2.73
N VAL A 71 3.65 -3.82 1.53
CA VAL A 71 2.39 -3.15 1.17
C VAL A 71 1.71 -4.00 0.09
N ARG A 72 0.43 -4.32 0.28
CA ARG A 72 -0.39 -5.01 -0.71
C ARG A 72 -1.59 -4.16 -1.05
N VAL A 73 -1.82 -3.93 -2.34
CA VAL A 73 -3.01 -3.25 -2.84
C VAL A 73 -3.96 -4.29 -3.41
N TYR A 74 -5.21 -4.25 -2.95
CA TYR A 74 -6.29 -5.12 -3.35
C TYR A 74 -7.38 -4.34 -4.09
N SER A 75 -7.95 -4.93 -5.12
CA SER A 75 -9.16 -4.45 -5.80
C SER A 75 -10.08 -5.65 -5.97
N GLN A 76 -11.37 -5.52 -5.64
CA GLN A 76 -12.33 -6.62 -5.72
C GLN A 76 -11.86 -7.91 -5.00
N ASN A 77 -11.16 -7.78 -3.87
CA ASN A 77 -10.53 -8.88 -3.10
C ASN A 77 -9.37 -9.62 -3.81
N GLU A 78 -8.96 -9.18 -5.00
CA GLU A 78 -7.79 -9.70 -5.67
C GLU A 78 -6.55 -8.85 -5.35
N LYS A 79 -5.41 -9.52 -5.14
CA LYS A 79 -4.14 -8.85 -4.87
C LYS A 79 -3.58 -8.35 -6.19
N MET A 80 -3.48 -7.04 -6.36
CA MET A 80 -3.11 -6.43 -7.63
C MET A 80 -1.68 -5.90 -7.65
N ILE A 81 -1.23 -5.31 -6.54
CA ILE A 81 0.10 -4.71 -6.42
C ILE A 81 0.73 -5.16 -5.11
N GLU A 82 2.02 -5.45 -5.13
CA GLU A 82 2.81 -5.74 -3.94
C GLU A 82 4.10 -4.92 -3.94
N GLY A 83 4.24 -4.09 -2.91
CA GLY A 83 5.47 -3.44 -2.53
C GLY A 83 6.16 -4.23 -1.41
N LYS A 84 7.46 -4.46 -1.53
CA LYS A 84 8.28 -5.05 -0.48
C LYS A 84 9.55 -4.25 -0.32
N VAL A 85 9.87 -3.92 0.93
CA VAL A 85 11.21 -3.50 1.31
C VAL A 85 11.87 -4.59 2.13
N LYS A 86 13.14 -4.84 1.82
CA LYS A 86 14.05 -5.63 2.65
C LYS A 86 15.21 -4.75 3.11
N ALA A 87 15.74 -5.02 4.30
CA ALA A 87 16.92 -4.37 4.86
C ALA A 87 18.14 -4.44 3.91
N PHE A 88 18.22 -5.49 3.09
CA PHE A 88 19.18 -5.64 2.00
C PHE A 88 18.45 -6.02 0.70
N GLY A 89 18.59 -5.22 -0.36
CA GLY A 89 18.02 -5.50 -1.68
C GLY A 89 17.10 -4.42 -2.28
N GLY A 90 16.91 -3.29 -1.60
CA GLY A 90 16.16 -2.14 -2.11
C GLY A 90 14.63 -2.30 -2.11
N ASP A 91 13.94 -1.24 -2.50
CA ASP A 91 12.48 -1.18 -2.52
C ASP A 91 11.95 -1.73 -3.87
N ASN A 92 11.13 -2.78 -3.81
CA ASN A 92 10.57 -3.43 -5.00
C ASN A 92 9.04 -3.28 -5.03
N VAL A 93 8.49 -2.96 -6.20
CA VAL A 93 7.04 -2.88 -6.44
C VAL A 93 6.71 -3.70 -7.68
N THR A 94 5.80 -4.66 -7.51
CA THR A 94 5.38 -5.61 -8.54
C THR A 94 3.88 -5.51 -8.75
N TYR A 95 3.46 -5.42 -10.01
CA TYR A 95 2.07 -5.52 -10.44
C TYR A 95 1.80 -6.97 -10.86
N MET A 96 0.68 -7.55 -10.41
CA MET A 96 0.36 -8.97 -10.65
C MET A 96 -0.47 -9.19 -11.90
N LEU A 97 -1.14 -8.14 -12.37
CA LEU A 97 -1.95 -8.16 -13.58
C LEU A 97 -1.48 -7.00 -14.46
N ASP A 98 -1.21 -7.33 -15.72
CA ASP A 98 -1.05 -6.36 -16.78
C ASP A 98 -2.45 -6.08 -17.35
N LEU A 99 -2.94 -4.86 -17.16
CA LEU A 99 -4.20 -4.38 -17.73
C LEU A 99 -4.00 -3.90 -19.17
#